data_AF-A0A383CY95-F1
#
_entry.id   AF-A0A383CY95-F1
#
_cell.length_a   1.000
_cell.length_b   1.000
_cell.length_c   1.000
_cell.angle_alpha   90.00
_cell.angle_beta   90.00
_cell.angle_gamma   90.00
#
_symmetry.space_group_name_H-M   'P 1'
#
loop_
_entity.id
_entity.type
_entity.pdbx_description
1 polymer ?
#
loop_
_entity_poly.entity_id
_entity_poly.type
_entity_poly.pdbx_seq_one_letter_code
_entity_poly.pdbx_strand_id
1 'polypeptide(L)'
;MLIPINSNQISKLIPAVGTGSQFKYALGNPRKILQRVIVSSIGGFISLIISSTGDQTNNFWLFLCVGFFLYIIWGPILESSRKNLQLRKYKFTSIFDGYVSDIYKTEKIESSREQSNRQGRLE
;
A
#
# COMPACT_ATOMS: atom_id res chain seq x y z
N MET A 1 3.24 -20.42 -18.94
CA MET A 1 2.44 -21.57 -18.50
C MET A 1 1.63 -21.18 -17.26
N LEU A 2 0.35 -21.55 -17.19
CA LEU A 2 -0.48 -21.35 -15.99
C LEU A 2 -0.45 -22.63 -15.15
N ILE A 3 0.02 -22.53 -13.91
CA ILE A 3 0.10 -23.64 -12.97
C ILE A 3 -1.10 -23.52 -12.01
N PRO A 4 -2.10 -24.43 -12.08
CA PRO A 4 -3.25 -24.37 -11.20
C PRO A 4 -2.86 -24.69 -9.75
N ILE A 5 -3.41 -23.93 -8.80
CA ILE A 5 -3.12 -24.10 -7.37
C ILE A 5 -4.40 -24.52 -6.65
N ASN A 6 -4.31 -25.54 -5.80
CA ASN A 6 -5.42 -25.96 -4.95
C ASN A 6 -5.65 -24.97 -3.80
N SER A 7 -6.88 -24.84 -3.33
CA SER A 7 -7.22 -23.89 -2.24
C SER A 7 -6.40 -24.09 -0.96
N ASN A 8 -5.99 -25.33 -0.67
CA ASN A 8 -5.14 -25.65 0.49
C ASN A 8 -3.66 -25.24 0.30
N GLN A 9 -3.21 -25.06 -0.95
CA GLN A 9 -1.88 -24.52 -1.25
C GLN A 9 -1.89 -22.98 -1.21
N ILE A 10 -3.00 -22.34 -1.59
CA ILE A 10 -3.19 -20.88 -1.45
C ILE A 10 -3.02 -20.43 0.00
N SER A 11 -3.55 -21.21 0.95
CA SER A 11 -3.47 -20.84 2.37
C SER A 11 -2.03 -20.84 2.91
N LYS A 12 -1.16 -21.70 2.36
CA LYS A 12 0.29 -21.74 2.65
C LYS A 12 1.05 -20.62 1.94
N LEU A 13 0.66 -20.26 0.72
CA LEU A 13 1.33 -19.24 -0.10
C LEU A 13 0.97 -17.81 0.34
N ILE A 14 -0.31 -17.60 0.69
CA ILE A 14 -0.87 -16.31 1.12
C ILE A 14 -1.38 -16.48 2.57
N PRO A 15 -0.58 -16.08 3.58
CA PRO A 15 -0.98 -16.18 4.97
C PRO A 15 -2.11 -15.20 5.29
N ALA A 16 -2.92 -15.52 6.31
CA ALA A 16 -4.02 -14.68 6.76
C ALA A 16 -3.53 -13.33 7.33
N VAL A 17 -2.36 -13.35 7.96
CA VAL A 17 -1.70 -12.16 8.52
C VAL A 17 -0.52 -11.77 7.63
N GLY A 18 -0.31 -10.47 7.46
CA GLY A 18 0.82 -9.93 6.71
C GLY A 18 2.17 -10.46 7.21
N THR A 19 3.02 -10.93 6.29
CA THR A 19 4.40 -11.32 6.62
C THR A 19 5.31 -10.09 6.82
N GLY A 20 6.52 -10.27 7.37
CA GLY A 20 7.46 -9.16 7.56
C GLY A 20 7.85 -8.43 6.27
N SER A 21 7.97 -9.14 5.14
CA SER A 21 8.20 -8.53 3.83
C SER A 21 7.00 -7.74 3.34
N GLN A 22 5.78 -8.26 3.54
CA GLN A 22 4.53 -7.57 3.24
C GLN A 22 4.31 -6.34 4.13
N PHE A 23 4.76 -6.39 5.38
CA PHE A 23 4.76 -5.23 6.28
C PHE A 23 5.64 -4.11 5.74
N LYS A 24 6.89 -4.41 5.35
CA LYS A 24 7.80 -3.42 4.76
C LYS A 24 7.22 -2.80 3.48
N TYR A 25 6.59 -3.62 2.64
CA TYR A 25 5.92 -3.14 1.44
C TYR A 25 4.71 -2.25 1.76
N ALA A 26 3.89 -2.61 2.76
CA ALA A 26 2.72 -1.83 3.18
C ALA A 26 3.08 -0.55 3.97
N LEU A 27 4.24 -0.53 4.63
CA LEU A 27 4.84 0.66 5.22
C LEU A 27 5.02 1.75 4.14
N GLY A 28 5.46 1.32 2.96
CA GLY A 28 5.44 2.10 1.73
C GLY A 28 6.41 3.29 1.73
N ASN A 29 6.03 4.33 1.01
CA ASN A 29 6.83 5.55 0.84
C ASN A 29 6.88 6.39 2.12
N PRO A 30 7.92 7.23 2.32
CA PRO A 30 8.04 8.10 3.50
C PRO A 30 6.83 9.00 3.70
N ARG A 31 6.16 9.42 2.61
CA ARG A 31 4.90 10.17 2.67
C ARG A 31 3.78 9.40 3.39
N LYS A 32 3.64 8.10 3.15
CA LYS A 32 2.64 7.26 3.83
C LYS A 32 2.98 7.08 5.31
N ILE A 33 4.27 6.92 5.63
CA ILE A 33 4.74 6.83 7.01
C ILE A 33 4.40 8.12 7.76
N LEU A 34 4.71 9.27 7.17
CA LEU A 34 4.40 10.57 7.74
C LEU A 34 2.89 10.75 7.93
N GLN A 35 2.08 10.36 6.96
CA GLN A 35 0.62 10.38 7.09
C GLN A 35 0.13 9.55 8.28
N ARG A 36 0.71 8.35 8.50
CA ARG A 36 0.37 7.50 9.66
C ARG A 36 0.79 8.14 10.98
N VAL A 37 1.96 8.79 11.03
CA VAL A 37 2.41 9.55 12.21
C VAL A 37 1.46 10.70 12.52
N ILE A 38 1.04 11.46 11.51
CA ILE A 38 0.10 12.57 11.67
C ILE A 38 -1.24 12.06 12.23
N VAL A 39 -1.80 11.00 11.65
CA VAL A 39 -3.06 10.40 12.12
C VAL A 39 -2.92 9.87 13.56
N SER A 40 -1.81 9.20 13.87
CA SER A 40 -1.50 8.70 15.21
C SER A 40 -1.41 9.83 16.24
N SER A 41 -0.70 10.91 15.90
CA SER A 41 -0.50 12.06 16.79
C SER A 41 -1.80 12.81 17.02
N ILE A 42 -2.57 13.10 15.97
CA ILE A 42 -3.84 13.84 16.09
C ILE A 42 -4.86 13.00 16.86
N GLY A 43 -5.02 11.72 16.50
CA GLY A 43 -5.96 10.82 17.17
C GLY A 43 -5.61 10.61 18.64
N GLY A 44 -4.33 10.37 18.95
CA GLY A 44 -3.84 10.27 20.32
C GLY A 44 -4.07 11.54 21.12
N PHE A 45 -3.79 12.71 20.54
CA PHE A 45 -3.96 14.00 21.23
C PHE A 45 -5.42 14.33 21.53
N ILE A 46 -6.33 14.11 20.57
CA ILE A 46 -7.78 14.27 20.80
C ILE A 46 -8.26 13.34 21.90
N SER A 47 -7.84 12.08 21.84
CA SER A 47 -8.18 11.05 22.84
C SER A 47 -7.69 11.43 24.24
N LEU A 48 -6.50 12.03 24.33
CA LEU A 48 -5.90 12.46 25.58
C LEU A 48 -6.63 13.68 26.17
N ILE A 49 -7.00 14.67 25.35
CA ILE A 49 -7.80 15.82 25.81
C ILE A 49 -9.12 15.34 26.39
N ILE A 50 -9.85 14.46 25.70
CA ILE A 50 -11.16 13.99 26.17
C ILE A 50 -11.01 13.15 27.45
N SER A 51 -9.94 12.37 27.56
CA SER A 51 -9.61 11.62 28.78
C SER A 51 -9.41 12.55 30.00
N SER A 52 -8.88 13.76 29.78
CA SER A 52 -8.60 14.71 30.86
C SER A 52 -9.83 15.45 31.42
N THR A 53 -10.98 15.35 30.75
CA THR A 53 -12.24 16.02 31.16
C THR A 53 -12.87 15.40 32.42
N GLY A 54 -12.41 14.23 32.86
CA GLY A 54 -12.83 13.62 34.15
C GLY A 54 -14.12 12.81 34.10
N ASP A 55 -14.67 12.54 32.92
CA ASP A 55 -15.87 11.72 32.74
C ASP A 55 -15.61 10.23 33.08
N GLN A 56 -16.69 9.49 33.38
CA GLN A 56 -16.64 8.03 33.59
C GLN A 56 -16.05 7.24 32.41
N THR A 57 -16.00 7.84 31.21
CA THR A 57 -15.43 7.24 30.00
C THR A 57 -13.92 7.42 29.86
N ASN A 58 -13.25 8.10 30.80
CA ASN A 58 -11.81 8.37 30.77
C ASN A 58 -10.96 7.13 30.43
N ASN A 59 -11.19 6.01 31.13
CA ASN A 59 -10.43 4.78 30.89
C ASN A 59 -10.55 4.29 29.44
N PHE A 60 -11.73 4.37 28.84
CA PHE A 60 -11.95 3.99 27.44
C PHE A 60 -11.15 4.89 26.49
N TRP A 61 -11.15 6.21 26.72
CA TRP A 61 -10.37 7.16 25.94
C TRP A 61 -8.86 6.98 26.11
N LEU A 62 -8.37 6.56 27.28
CA LEU A 62 -6.97 6.21 27.47
C LEU A 62 -6.58 4.97 26.66
N PHE A 63 -7.41 3.93 26.63
CA PHE A 63 -7.17 2.77 25.77
C PHE A 63 -7.16 3.14 24.28
N LEU A 64 -8.08 4.00 23.87
CA LEU A 64 -8.14 4.49 22.50
C LEU A 64 -6.88 5.30 22.13
N CYS A 65 -6.38 6.12 23.06
CA CYS A 65 -5.16 6.90 22.92
C CYS A 65 -3.96 5.99 22.64
N VAL A 66 -3.79 4.94 23.46
CA VAL A 66 -2.75 3.92 23.25
C VAL A 66 -2.93 3.24 21.90
N GLY A 67 -4.17 2.89 21.51
CA GLY A 67 -4.47 2.33 20.20
C GLY A 67 -4.05 3.22 19.03
N PHE A 68 -4.25 4.54 19.13
CA PHE A 68 -3.81 5.51 18.13
C PHE A 68 -2.28 5.60 18.05
N PHE A 69 -1.56 5.56 19.16
CA PHE A 69 -0.09 5.50 19.13
C PHE A 69 0.42 4.21 18.49
N LEU A 70 -0.29 3.10 18.69
CA LEU A 70 0.02 1.82 18.04
C LEU A 70 -0.41 1.75 16.56
N TYR A 71 -1.11 2.76 16.03
CA TYR A 71 -1.57 2.79 14.63
C TYR A 71 -0.42 2.65 13.62
N ILE A 72 0.78 3.12 13.96
CA ILE A 72 1.95 3.01 13.09
C ILE A 72 2.37 1.55 12.85
N ILE A 73 2.11 0.67 13.83
CA ILE A 73 2.43 -0.76 13.77
C ILE A 73 1.26 -1.54 13.17
N TRP A 74 0.04 -1.36 13.69
CA TRP A 74 -1.09 -2.17 13.24
C TRP A 74 -1.68 -1.72 11.90
N GLY A 75 -1.51 -0.47 11.51
CA GLY A 75 -1.98 0.05 10.23
C GLY A 75 -1.43 -0.72 9.03
N PRO A 76 -0.10 -0.89 8.88
CA PRO A 76 0.47 -1.66 7.77
C PRO A 76 0.11 -3.15 7.83
N ILE A 77 0.00 -3.72 9.04
CA ILE A 77 -0.42 -5.11 9.26
C ILE A 77 -1.85 -5.32 8.73
N LEU A 78 -2.77 -4.40 9.05
CA LEU A 78 -4.14 -4.46 8.56
C LEU A 78 -4.22 -4.28 7.03
N GLU A 79 -3.45 -3.35 6.46
CA GLU A 79 -3.44 -3.13 5.01
C GLU A 79 -2.95 -4.36 4.25
N SER A 80 -1.85 -4.96 4.69
CA SER A 80 -1.29 -6.18 4.08
C SER A 80 -2.24 -7.37 4.23
N SER A 81 -2.82 -7.55 5.43
CA SER A 81 -3.77 -8.63 5.70
C SER A 81 -5.05 -8.50 4.87
N ARG A 82 -5.57 -7.28 4.67
CA ARG A 82 -6.73 -7.04 3.80
C ARG A 82 -6.46 -7.44 2.35
N LYS A 83 -5.28 -7.12 1.82
CA LYS A 83 -4.87 -7.55 0.47
C LYS A 83 -4.78 -9.08 0.38
N ASN A 84 -4.20 -9.73 1.38
CA ASN A 84 -4.14 -11.19 1.45
C ASN A 84 -5.53 -11.83 1.47
N LEU A 85 -6.47 -11.25 2.22
CA LEU A 85 -7.85 -11.74 2.31
C LEU A 85 -8.60 -11.57 0.98
N GLN A 86 -8.41 -10.44 0.29
CA GLN A 86 -8.96 -10.24 -1.04
C GLN A 86 -8.47 -11.30 -2.04
N LEU A 87 -7.19 -11.64 -2.02
CA LEU A 87 -6.64 -12.69 -2.87
C LEU A 87 -7.17 -14.09 -2.52
N ARG A 88 -7.41 -14.37 -1.24
CA ARG A 88 -8.01 -15.63 -0.76
C ARG A 88 -9.49 -15.79 -1.12
N LYS A 89 -10.19 -14.71 -1.48
CA LYS A 89 -11.61 -14.77 -1.88
C LYS A 89 -11.82 -15.58 -3.16
N TYR A 90 -10.81 -15.65 -4.03
CA TYR A 90 -10.93 -16.32 -5.31
C TYR A 90 -10.79 -17.84 -5.17
N LYS A 91 -11.81 -18.58 -5.63
CA LYS A 91 -11.84 -20.05 -5.60
C LYS A 91 -10.83 -20.69 -6.56
N PHE A 92 -10.54 -20.01 -7.67
CA PHE A 92 -9.62 -20.48 -8.70
C PHE A 92 -8.46 -19.49 -8.81
N THR A 93 -7.24 -19.98 -8.57
CA THR A 93 -6.01 -19.21 -8.70
C THR A 93 -4.93 -20.05 -9.37
N SER A 94 -4.13 -19.42 -10.22
CA SER A 94 -3.00 -20.06 -10.89
C SER A 94 -1.78 -19.15 -10.82
N ILE A 95 -0.59 -19.73 -10.68
CA ILE A 95 0.66 -18.99 -10.91
C ILE A 95 0.87 -18.92 -12.41
N PHE A 96 1.16 -17.72 -12.91
CA PHE A 96 1.61 -17.51 -14.27
C PHE A 96 3.14 -17.49 -14.29
N ASP A 97 3.71 -18.47 -14.97
CA ASP A 97 5.15 -18.50 -15.29
C ASP A 97 5.32 -18.09 -16.75
N GLY A 98 6.10 -17.05 -17.01
CA GLY A 98 6.29 -16.51 -18.35
C GLY A 98 7.59 -15.73 -18.43
N TYR A 99 8.26 -15.84 -19.57
CA TYR A 99 9.43 -15.04 -19.89
C TYR A 99 9.04 -13.92 -20.86
N VAL A 100 9.68 -12.77 -20.72
CA VAL A 100 9.57 -11.69 -21.71
C VAL A 100 10.51 -12.07 -22.85
N SER A 101 9.95 -12.39 -24.03
CA SER A 101 10.73 -12.76 -25.22
C SER A 101 11.46 -11.55 -25.79
N ASP A 102 10.70 -10.51 -26.15
CA ASP A 102 11.23 -9.33 -26.83
C ASP A 102 10.55 -8.08 -26.29
N ILE A 103 11.37 -7.04 -26.07
CA ILE A 103 10.91 -5.73 -25.63
C ILE A 103 11.07 -4.76 -26.79
N TYR A 104 9.97 -4.41 -27.44
CA TYR A 104 9.97 -3.36 -28.46
C TYR A 104 9.70 -2.02 -27.79
N LYS A 105 10.69 -1.13 -27.82
CA LYS A 105 10.57 0.24 -27.30
C LYS A 105 10.46 1.19 -28.49
N THR A 106 9.27 1.73 -28.72
CA THR A 106 9.08 2.81 -29.69
C THR A 106 9.17 4.13 -28.94
N GLU A 107 10.25 4.87 -29.19
CA GLU A 107 10.37 6.25 -28.72
C GLU A 107 9.67 7.17 -29.73
N LYS A 108 8.65 7.89 -29.26
CA LYS A 108 8.01 8.95 -30.05
C LYS A 108 8.86 10.20 -29.92
N ILE A 109 9.63 10.53 -30.96
CA ILE A 109 10.37 11.79 -31.05
C ILE A 109 9.36 12.89 -31.40
N GLU A 110 8.82 13.57 -30.39
CA GLU A 110 7.89 14.70 -30.59
C GLU A 110 8.61 16.02 -30.92
N SER A 111 9.94 16.05 -30.95
CA SER A 111 10.72 17.26 -31.13
C SER A 111 11.64 17.23 -32.35
N SER A 112 11.10 16.88 -33.53
CA SER A 112 11.66 17.47 -34.75
C SER A 112 11.01 18.85 -34.91
N ARG A 113 11.61 19.87 -34.30
CA ARG A 113 11.30 21.26 -34.68
C ARG A 113 11.94 21.47 -36.05
N GLU A 114 11.16 21.39 -37.11
CA GLU A 114 11.51 22.01 -38.39
C GLU A 114 11.58 23.53 -38.13
N GLN A 115 12.77 24.05 -37.80
CA GLN A 115 12.98 25.47 -37.67
C GLN A 115 13.14 26.05 -39.07
N SER A 116 12.13 26.76 -39.54
CA SER A 116 12.24 27.54 -40.77
C SER A 116 13.39 28.54 -40.65
N ASN A 117 14.34 28.49 -41.59
CA ASN A 117 15.33 29.55 -41.77
C ASN A 117 14.61 30.89 -42.01
N ARG A 118 15.27 32.03 -41.79
CA ARG A 118 14.80 33.41 -42.08
C ARG A 118 14.22 33.61 -43.49
N GLN A 119 14.42 32.66 -44.40
CA GLN A 119 13.93 32.64 -45.77
C GLN A 119 12.68 31.77 -45.99
N GLY A 120 12.07 31.21 -44.94
CA GLY A 120 10.81 30.46 -45.06
C GLY A 120 10.92 29.03 -45.60
N ARG A 121 12.13 28.44 -45.65
CA ARG A 121 12.33 27.02 -46.03
C ARG A 121 12.42 26.14 -44.80
N LEU A 122 11.64 25.07 -44.82
CA LEU A 122 11.63 23.99 -43.84
C LEU A 122 12.77 23.01 -44.18
N GLU A 123 13.51 22.57 -43.17
CA GLU A 123 14.40 21.40 -43.20
C GLU A 123 13.86 20.33 -42.26
#